data_AF-A0A7R9LYB6-F1
#
_entry.id   AF-A0A7R9LYB6-F1
#
_cell.length_a   1.000
_cell.length_b   1.000
_cell.length_c   1.000
_cell.angle_alpha   90.00
_cell.angle_beta   90.00
_cell.angle_gamma   90.00
#
_symmetry.space_group_name_H-M   'P 1'
#
loop_
_entity.id
_entity.type
_entity.pdbx_description
1 polymer ?
#
loop_
_entity_poly.entity_id
_entity_poly.type
_entity_poly.pdbx_seq_one_letter_code
_entity_poly.pdbx_strand_id
1 'polypeptide(L)'
;MKRLHKKVNIVPIIAKADALTPNEMHAIKKKILREFDEHGISIFRIPECDSDEDEQFRRKDQEIKESIPFAIIGSTQTIEHQGRRIRGREYQWGVVDIQDEKYSDFIKLRTFLSLHMQDLKDVTSDVLYENYRAQHLAKLSQQQ
;
A
#
# COMPACT_ATOMS: atom_id res chain seq x y z
N MET A 1 -7.83 -5.38 -12.35
CA MET A 1 -7.96 -5.82 -10.94
C MET A 1 -9.19 -6.69 -10.65
N LYS A 2 -10.31 -6.60 -11.41
CA LYS A 2 -11.53 -7.40 -11.18
C LYS A 2 -11.35 -8.93 -11.15
N ARG A 3 -10.30 -9.49 -11.77
CA ARG A 3 -10.00 -10.93 -11.69
C ARG A 3 -9.03 -11.31 -10.57
N LEU A 4 -8.24 -10.36 -10.10
CA LEU A 4 -7.15 -10.57 -9.14
C LEU A 4 -7.58 -10.33 -7.69
N HIS A 5 -8.53 -9.41 -7.45
CA HIS A 5 -8.96 -9.07 -6.08
C HIS A 5 -9.55 -10.24 -5.28
N LYS A 6 -9.95 -11.34 -5.95
CA LYS A 6 -10.44 -12.57 -5.29
C LYS A 6 -9.34 -13.59 -4.98
N LYS A 7 -8.11 -13.33 -5.41
CA LYS A 7 -7.00 -14.30 -5.37
C LYS A 7 -5.78 -13.79 -4.63
N VAL A 8 -5.57 -12.48 -4.58
CA VAL A 8 -4.39 -11.86 -3.99
C VAL A 8 -4.78 -10.63 -3.18
N ASN A 9 -3.96 -10.32 -2.17
CA ASN A 9 -4.03 -9.05 -1.45
C ASN A 9 -3.55 -7.91 -2.37
N ILE A 10 -4.39 -6.90 -2.55
CA ILE A 10 -4.08 -5.75 -3.40
C ILE A 10 -3.77 -4.55 -2.51
N VAL A 11 -2.54 -4.04 -2.62
CA VAL A 11 -2.10 -2.79 -1.98
C VAL A 11 -1.90 -1.74 -3.08
N PRO A 12 -2.73 -0.69 -3.14
CA PRO A 12 -2.62 0.31 -4.21
C PRO A 12 -1.48 1.29 -3.94
N ILE A 13 -0.66 1.52 -4.96
CA ILE A 13 0.51 2.40 -4.92
C ILE A 13 0.45 3.35 -6.11
N ILE A 14 0.66 4.65 -5.84
CA ILE A 14 0.89 5.68 -6.84
C ILE A 14 2.40 5.79 -7.05
N ALA A 15 2.88 5.34 -8.19
CA ALA A 15 4.29 5.41 -8.54
C ALA A 15 4.69 6.80 -9.03
N LYS A 16 5.99 7.14 -8.90
CA LYS A 16 6.57 8.42 -9.36
C LYS A 16 5.79 9.62 -8.82
N ALA A 17 5.58 9.65 -7.51
CA ALA A 17 4.85 10.73 -6.85
C ALA A 17 5.47 12.12 -7.07
N ASP A 18 6.76 12.18 -7.39
CA ASP A 18 7.50 13.38 -7.79
C ASP A 18 7.04 14.02 -9.11
N ALA A 19 6.28 13.29 -9.93
CA ALA A 19 5.70 13.84 -11.16
C ALA A 19 4.40 14.63 -10.93
N LEU A 20 3.85 14.58 -9.72
CA LEU A 20 2.55 15.14 -9.38
C LEU A 20 2.69 16.24 -8.34
N THR A 21 1.93 17.31 -8.48
CA THR A 21 1.81 18.32 -7.43
C THR A 21 1.00 17.79 -6.25
N PRO A 22 1.14 18.36 -5.04
CA PRO A 22 0.34 17.95 -3.88
C PRO A 22 -1.17 18.01 -4.15
N ASN A 23 -1.66 19.01 -4.89
CA ASN A 23 -3.08 19.14 -5.21
C ASN A 23 -3.56 18.04 -6.15
N GLU A 24 -2.78 17.73 -7.19
CA GLU A 24 -3.08 16.63 -8.12
C GLU A 24 -3.05 15.28 -7.41
N MET A 25 -2.09 15.09 -6.49
CA MET A 25 -1.99 13.89 -5.67
C MET A 25 -3.28 13.65 -4.88
N HIS A 26 -3.79 14.67 -4.20
CA HIS A 26 -5.05 14.56 -3.44
C HIS A 26 -6.24 14.24 -4.36
N ALA A 27 -6.31 14.86 -5.55
CA ALA A 27 -7.36 14.57 -6.52
C ALA A 27 -7.30 13.13 -7.04
N ILE A 28 -6.09 12.64 -7.35
CA ILE A 28 -5.86 11.27 -7.83
C ILE A 28 -6.15 10.25 -6.73
N LYS A 29 -5.70 10.48 -5.49
CA LYS A 29 -6.02 9.60 -4.34
C LYS A 29 -7.54 9.43 -4.20
N LYS A 30 -8.29 10.53 -4.19
CA LYS A 30 -9.78 10.50 -4.11
C LYS A 30 -10.41 9.79 -5.31
N LYS A 31 -9.91 10.06 -6.52
CA LYS A 31 -10.42 9.44 -7.75
C LYS A 31 -10.21 7.91 -7.75
N ILE A 32 -9.03 7.46 -7.36
CA ILE A 32 -8.70 6.03 -7.29
C ILE A 32 -9.59 5.31 -6.27
N LEU A 33 -9.80 5.89 -5.08
CA LEU A 33 -10.68 5.31 -4.07
C LEU A 33 -12.13 5.18 -4.58
N ARG A 34 -12.65 6.24 -5.22
CA ARG A 34 -13.98 6.21 -5.83
C ARG A 34 -14.09 5.12 -6.90
N GLU A 35 -13.09 5.01 -7.78
CA GLU A 35 -13.08 3.98 -8.82
C GLU A 35 -13.02 2.56 -8.25
N PHE A 36 -12.33 2.33 -7.13
CA PHE A 36 -12.33 1.03 -6.47
C PHE A 36 -13.72 0.65 -5.94
N ASP A 37 -14.42 1.59 -5.31
CA ASP A 37 -15.77 1.38 -4.80
C ASP A 37 -16.77 1.16 -5.93
N GLU A 38 -16.75 2.00 -6.97
CA GLU A 38 -17.63 1.88 -8.15
C GLU A 38 -17.47 0.54 -8.87
N HIS A 39 -16.25 -0.02 -8.90
CA HIS A 39 -15.94 -1.27 -9.58
C HIS A 39 -16.00 -2.50 -8.66
N GLY A 40 -16.30 -2.31 -7.37
CA GLY A 40 -16.34 -3.38 -6.37
C GLY A 40 -15.02 -4.11 -6.19
N ILE A 41 -13.89 -3.38 -6.27
CA ILE A 41 -12.56 -3.96 -6.14
C ILE A 41 -12.16 -3.97 -4.67
N SER A 42 -12.08 -5.17 -4.07
CA SER A 42 -11.57 -5.32 -2.71
C SER A 42 -10.06 -5.07 -2.67
N ILE A 43 -9.65 -4.02 -1.96
CA ILE A 43 -8.25 -3.79 -1.58
C ILE A 43 -8.00 -4.42 -0.20
N PHE A 44 -6.72 -4.65 0.11
CA PHE A 44 -6.34 -5.10 1.46
C PHE A 44 -6.71 -4.01 2.47
N ARG A 45 -7.49 -4.41 3.48
CA ARG A 45 -7.85 -3.56 4.61
C ARG A 45 -7.05 -4.04 5.81
N ILE A 46 -6.36 -3.11 6.43
CA ILE A 46 -5.64 -3.38 7.66
C ILE A 46 -6.67 -3.72 8.74
N PRO A 47 -6.50 -4.82 9.49
CA PRO A 47 -7.38 -5.19 10.60
C PRO A 47 -7.57 -4.04 11.61
N GLU A 48 -8.66 -4.06 12.36
CA GLU A 48 -8.80 -3.15 13.50
C GLU A 48 -7.85 -3.59 14.60
N CYS A 49 -7.16 -2.61 15.17
CA CYS A 49 -6.21 -2.82 16.26
C CYS A 49 -6.98 -3.18 17.54
N ASP A 50 -6.54 -4.22 18.26
CA ASP A 50 -7.20 -4.63 19.51
C ASP A 50 -7.15 -3.53 20.57
N SER A 51 -8.13 -3.52 21.48
CA SER A 51 -8.29 -2.49 22.52
C SER A 51 -7.12 -2.42 23.50
N ASP A 52 -6.34 -3.49 23.59
CA ASP A 52 -5.28 -3.69 24.57
C ASP A 52 -3.92 -3.19 24.05
N GLU A 53 -3.85 -2.73 22.80
CA GLU A 53 -2.62 -2.22 22.19
C GLU A 53 -2.32 -0.76 22.56
N ASP A 54 -1.03 -0.43 22.55
CA ASP A 54 -0.52 0.90 22.89
C ASP A 54 -1.16 2.00 22.03
N GLU A 55 -1.50 3.13 22.66
CA GLU A 55 -2.08 4.29 21.97
C GLU A 55 -1.16 4.80 20.83
N GLN A 56 0.16 4.66 21.00
CA GLN A 56 1.14 5.02 19.96
C GLN A 56 1.07 4.10 18.73
N PHE A 57 0.81 2.81 18.94
CA PHE A 57 0.67 1.86 17.83
C PHE A 57 -0.60 2.15 17.05
N ARG A 58 -1.72 2.36 17.75
CA ARG A 58 -3.00 2.75 17.14
C ARG A 58 -2.90 4.01 16.26
N ARG A 59 -2.18 5.03 16.72
CA ARG A 59 -1.97 6.26 15.94
C ARG A 59 -1.21 5.99 14.65
N LYS A 60 -0.13 5.19 14.71
CA LYS A 60 0.65 4.81 13.52
C LYS A 60 -0.20 4.00 12.54
N ASP A 61 -1.00 3.07 13.04
CA ASP A 61 -1.89 2.25 12.23
C ASP A 61 -2.93 3.12 11.50
N GLN A 62 -3.52 4.08 12.21
CA GLN A 62 -4.46 5.04 11.63
C GLN A 62 -3.79 5.91 10.56
N GLU A 63 -2.60 6.45 10.82
CA GLU A 63 -1.85 7.24 9.83
C GLU A 63 -1.52 6.44 8.56
N ILE A 64 -1.20 5.16 8.72
CA ILE A 64 -0.96 4.24 7.59
C ILE A 64 -2.25 3.99 6.81
N LYS A 65 -3.38 3.73 7.49
CA LYS A 65 -4.70 3.57 6.88
C LYS A 65 -5.11 4.79 6.05
N GLU A 66 -4.93 5.98 6.59
CA GLU A 66 -5.25 7.25 5.90
C GLU A 66 -4.32 7.54 4.71
N SER A 67 -3.13 6.94 4.68
CA SER A 67 -2.15 7.14 3.62
C SER A 67 -2.40 6.27 2.38
N ILE A 68 -3.33 5.32 2.42
CA ILE A 68 -3.69 4.46 1.28
C ILE A 68 -4.59 5.23 0.30
N PRO A 69 -4.26 5.30 -1.00
CA PRO A 69 -3.14 4.64 -1.68
C PRO A 69 -1.80 5.37 -1.49
N PHE A 70 -0.72 4.62 -1.27
CA PHE A 70 0.61 5.17 -0.95
C PHE A 70 1.22 5.86 -2.16
N ALA A 71 1.67 7.10 -2.01
CA ALA A 71 2.37 7.84 -3.05
C ALA A 71 3.88 7.71 -2.85
N ILE A 72 4.56 6.96 -3.72
CA ILE A 72 5.99 6.65 -3.53
C ILE A 72 6.88 7.22 -4.61
N ILE A 73 8.10 7.54 -4.17
CA ILE A 73 9.23 7.86 -5.03
C ILE A 73 10.27 6.76 -4.84
N GLY A 74 10.71 6.14 -5.94
CA GLY A 74 11.75 5.13 -5.90
C GLY A 74 13.06 5.67 -6.46
N SER A 75 14.17 5.42 -5.77
CA SER A 75 15.51 5.63 -6.31
C SER A 75 16.53 4.71 -5.63
N THR A 76 17.46 4.20 -6.43
CA THR A 76 18.62 3.42 -6.00
C THR A 76 19.89 4.27 -5.90
N GLN A 77 19.84 5.53 -6.35
CA GLN A 77 21.00 6.43 -6.35
C GLN A 77 21.16 7.08 -4.97
N THR A 78 22.41 7.20 -4.52
CA THR A 78 22.78 7.92 -3.30
C THR A 78 23.44 9.22 -3.70
N ILE A 79 22.90 10.34 -3.23
CA ILE A 79 23.34 11.69 -3.55
C ILE A 79 23.83 12.34 -2.25
N GLU A 80 24.87 13.16 -2.35
CA GLU A 80 25.36 13.94 -1.22
C GLU A 80 24.70 15.32 -1.23
N HIS A 81 23.82 15.58 -0.26
CA HIS A 81 23.11 16.84 -0.13
C HIS A 81 23.28 17.36 1.31
N GLN A 82 23.72 18.63 1.45
CA GLN A 82 23.96 19.27 2.76
C GLN A 82 24.86 18.46 3.71
N GLY A 83 25.90 17.81 3.16
CA GLY A 83 26.85 16.99 3.94
C GLY A 83 26.29 15.66 4.45
N ARG A 84 25.09 15.26 4.01
CA ARG A 84 24.50 13.95 4.29
C ARG A 84 24.33 13.16 2.99
N ARG A 85 24.61 11.85 3.06
CA ARG A 85 24.28 10.92 1.97
C ARG A 85 22.83 10.50 2.10
N ILE A 86 22.00 10.97 1.16
CA ILE A 86 20.58 10.65 1.08
C ILE A 86 20.30 9.78 -0.14
N ARG A 87 19.26 8.95 -0.07
CA ARG A 87 18.76 8.24 -1.25
C ARG A 87 17.66 9.10 -1.86
N GLY A 88 17.90 9.56 -3.08
CA GLY A 88 17.07 10.59 -3.68
C GLY A 88 17.12 10.59 -5.20
N ARG A 89 16.37 11.51 -5.79
CA ARG A 89 16.45 11.84 -7.22
C ARG A 89 16.90 13.28 -7.36
N GLU A 90 17.91 13.52 -8.19
CA GLU A 90 18.39 14.86 -8.51
C GLU A 90 17.78 15.33 -9.83
N TYR A 91 17.22 16.54 -9.80
CA TYR A 91 16.70 17.27 -10.94
C TYR A 91 17.44 18.60 -11.08
N GLN A 92 17.36 19.21 -12.26
CA GLN A 92 17.98 20.52 -12.52
C GLN A 92 17.48 21.62 -11.56
N TRP A 93 16.26 21.48 -11.03
CA TRP A 93 15.62 22.43 -10.12
C TRP A 93 15.67 22.02 -8.64
N GLY A 94 16.26 20.87 -8.30
CA GLY A 94 16.36 20.44 -6.91
C GLY A 94 16.53 18.94 -6.70
N VAL A 95 16.72 18.55 -5.44
CA VAL A 95 16.88 17.15 -5.03
C VAL A 95 15.66 16.73 -4.22
N VAL A 96 15.15 15.54 -4.50
CA VAL A 96 14.04 14.94 -3.76
C VAL A 96 14.57 13.77 -2.96
N ASP A 97 14.46 13.87 -1.63
CA ASP A 97 14.75 12.77 -0.71
C ASP A 97 13.56 11.79 -0.69
N ILE A 98 13.83 10.50 -0.87
CA ILE A 98 12.83 9.43 -0.82
C ILE A 98 12.25 9.29 0.60
N GLN A 99 13.05 9.60 1.61
CA GLN A 99 12.71 9.42 3.02
C GLN A 99 11.92 10.60 3.60
N ASP A 100 11.78 11.70 2.86
CA ASP A 100 10.98 12.84 3.31
C ASP A 100 9.48 12.55 3.15
N GLU A 101 8.78 12.43 4.27
CA GLU A 101 7.34 12.16 4.34
C GLU A 101 6.48 13.27 3.72
N LYS A 102 7.04 14.47 3.50
CA LYS A 102 6.33 15.55 2.79
C LYS A 102 6.15 15.24 1.31
N TYR A 103 7.08 14.51 0.71
CA TYR A 103 7.09 14.24 -0.74
C TYR A 103 6.79 12.78 -1.07
N SER A 104 6.99 11.86 -0.13
CA SER A 104 6.89 10.42 -0.37
C SER A 104 6.39 9.66 0.85
N ASP A 105 5.38 8.82 0.65
CA ASP A 105 4.87 7.86 1.64
C ASP A 105 5.76 6.60 1.73
N PHE A 106 7.02 6.64 1.26
CA PHE A 106 7.91 5.47 1.22
C PHE A 106 8.17 4.87 2.61
N ILE A 107 8.39 5.71 3.62
CA ILE A 107 8.57 5.24 5.01
C ILE A 107 7.31 4.53 5.49
N LYS A 108 6.12 5.10 5.22
CA LYS A 108 4.83 4.52 5.61
C LYS A 108 4.58 3.18 4.93
N LEU A 109 4.87 3.07 3.63
CA LEU A 109 4.78 1.80 2.90
C LEU A 109 5.72 0.73 3.49
N ARG A 110 6.96 1.10 3.81
CA ARG A 110 7.92 0.18 4.44
C ARG A 110 7.42 -0.28 5.81
N THR A 111 6.94 0.65 6.63
CA THR A 111 6.38 0.35 7.96
C THR A 111 5.16 -0.54 7.85
N PHE A 112 4.23 -0.24 6.93
CA PHE A 112 3.07 -1.07 6.64
C PHE A 112 3.46 -2.51 6.31
N LEU A 113 4.42 -2.71 5.39
CA LEU A 113 4.87 -4.04 5.01
C LEU A 113 5.55 -4.77 6.16
N SER A 114 6.31 -4.07 7.01
CA SER A 114 6.96 -4.69 8.17
C SER A 114 5.98 -5.09 9.26
N LEU A 115 4.97 -4.26 9.55
CA LEU A 115 3.99 -4.51 10.61
C LEU A 115 2.94 -5.54 10.19
N HIS A 116 2.36 -5.41 9.00
CA HIS A 116 1.23 -6.23 8.55
C HIS A 116 1.63 -7.43 7.68
N MET A 117 2.90 -7.84 7.71
CA MET A 117 3.37 -9.00 6.94
C MET A 117 2.65 -10.28 7.37
N GLN A 118 2.37 -10.41 8.67
CA GLN A 118 1.67 -11.58 9.20
C GLN A 118 0.20 -11.56 8.78
N ASP A 119 -0.49 -10.43 8.97
CA ASP A 119 -1.88 -10.25 8.52
C ASP A 119 -2.06 -10.56 7.03
N LEU A 120 -1.12 -10.11 6.18
CA LEU A 120 -1.13 -10.41 4.75
C LEU A 120 -1.06 -11.92 4.48
N LYS A 121 -0.27 -12.67 5.26
CA LYS A 121 -0.19 -14.14 5.13
C LYS A 121 -1.47 -14.81 5.60
N ASP A 122 -2.00 -14.38 6.74
CA ASP A 122 -3.20 -14.97 7.36
C ASP A 122 -4.42 -14.77 6.45
N VAL A 123 -4.63 -13.55 5.93
CA VAL A 123 -5.69 -13.29 4.93
C VAL A 123 -5.49 -14.13 3.66
N THR A 124 -4.24 -14.34 3.24
CA THR A 124 -3.96 -15.18 2.06
C THR A 124 -4.32 -16.64 2.31
N SER A 125 -3.98 -17.18 3.47
CA SER A 125 -4.28 -18.56 3.87
C SER A 125 -5.78 -18.77 4.07
N ASP A 126 -6.37 -17.97 4.96
CA ASP A 126 -7.67 -18.29 5.54
C ASP A 126 -8.83 -17.83 4.66
N VAL A 127 -8.60 -16.80 3.85
CA VAL A 127 -9.63 -16.25 2.97
C VAL A 127 -9.33 -16.60 1.52
N LEU A 128 -8.19 -16.17 0.97
CA LEU A 128 -7.95 -16.26 -0.47
C LEU A 128 -7.73 -17.70 -0.93
N TYR A 129 -6.90 -18.45 -0.19
CA TYR A 129 -6.60 -19.84 -0.51
C TYR A 129 -7.79 -20.75 -0.20
N GLU A 130 -8.46 -20.62 0.95
CA GLU A 130 -9.65 -21.42 1.25
C GLU A 130 -10.79 -21.19 0.25
N ASN A 131 -11.01 -19.95 -0.20
CA ASN A 131 -11.98 -19.67 -1.27
C ASN A 131 -11.62 -20.39 -2.58
N TYR A 132 -10.34 -20.43 -2.93
CA TYR A 132 -9.87 -21.19 -4.08
C TYR A 132 -10.04 -22.69 -3.88
N ARG A 133 -9.69 -23.21 -2.70
CA ARG A 133 -9.79 -24.63 -2.34
C ARG A 133 -11.24 -25.12 -2.43
N ALA A 134 -12.18 -24.39 -1.85
CA ALA A 134 -13.61 -24.68 -1.91
C ALA A 134 -14.13 -24.73 -3.36
N GLN A 135 -13.75 -23.74 -4.19
CA GLN A 135 -14.13 -23.71 -5.60
C GLN A 135 -13.53 -24.86 -6.40
N HIS A 136 -12.31 -25.29 -6.08
CA HIS A 136 -11.65 -26.38 -6.77
C HIS A 136 -12.27 -27.74 -6.42
N LEU A 137 -12.53 -27.97 -5.12
CA LEU A 137 -13.20 -29.18 -4.63
C LEU A 137 -14.62 -29.32 -5.22
N ALA A 138 -15.38 -28.23 -5.29
CA ALA A 138 -16.72 -28.23 -5.88
C ALA A 138 -16.73 -28.58 -7.38
N LYS A 139 -15.68 -28.21 -8.12
CA LYS A 139 -15.55 -28.58 -9.55
C LYS A 139 -15.21 -30.05 -9.72
N LEU A 140 -14.35 -30.59 -8.87
CA LEU A 140 -13.97 -32.01 -8.89
C LEU A 140 -15.18 -32.92 -8.60
N SER A 141 -16.04 -32.53 -7.65
CA SER A 141 -17.25 -33.29 -7.32
C SER A 141 -18.35 -33.23 -8.38
N GLN A 142 -18.31 -32.27 -9.32
CA GLN A 142 -19.26 -32.16 -10.43
C GLN A 142 -18.84 -32.93 -11.69
N GLN A 143 -17.61 -33.45 -11.72
CA GLN A 143 -17.07 -34.23 -12.85
C GLN A 143 -17.13 -35.75 -12.61
N GLN A 144 -17.63 -36.19 -11.46
CA GLN A 144 -17.97 -37.57 -11.14
C GLN A 144 -19.48 -37.76 -11.20
#